data_AF-A0A2U9IEJ9-F1
#
_entry.id   AF-A0A2U9IEJ9-F1
#
_cell.length_a   1.000
_cell.length_b   1.000
_cell.length_c   1.000
_cell.angle_alpha   90.00
_cell.angle_beta   90.00
_cell.angle_gamma   90.00
#
_symmetry.space_group_name_H-M   'P 1'
#
loop_
_entity.id
_entity.type
_entity.pdbx_description
1 polymer ?
#
loop_
_entity_poly.entity_id
_entity_poly.type
_entity_poly.pdbx_seq_one_letter_code
_entity_poly.pdbx_strand_id
1 'polypeptide(L)' 'MNVEEWVKAIKEDLEREDLPESYKKVLKVVLNLIESGDLDTAKEIAINLPPILE' A
#
# COMPACT_ATOMS: atom_id res chain seq x y z
N MET A 1 -12.68 -7.44 -0.51
CA MET A 1 -12.08 -6.12 -0.29
C MET A 1 -12.50 -5.23 -1.42
N ASN A 2 -13.26 -4.19 -1.10
CA ASN A 2 -13.57 -3.13 -2.05
C ASN A 2 -12.35 -2.20 -2.23
N VAL A 3 -12.21 -1.53 -3.37
CA VAL A 3 -11.08 -0.59 -3.60
C VAL A 3 -11.03 0.50 -2.53
N GLU A 4 -12.19 0.99 -2.10
CA GLU A 4 -12.31 2.00 -1.03
C GLU A 4 -11.77 1.49 0.32
N GLU A 5 -12.06 0.25 0.69
CA GLU A 5 -11.52 -0.36 1.91
C GLU A 5 -10.00 -0.49 1.83
N TRP A 6 -9.49 -0.81 0.64
CA TRP A 6 -8.07 -0.99 0.43
C TRP A 6 -7.31 0.34 0.51
N VAL A 7 -7.85 1.40 -0.10
CA VAL A 7 -7.33 2.78 0.03
C VAL A 7 -7.34 3.23 1.48
N LYS A 8 -8.41 2.92 2.23
CA LYS A 8 -8.51 3.26 3.65
C LYS A 8 -7.41 2.57 4.47
N ALA A 9 -7.24 1.26 4.29
CA ALA A 9 -6.20 0.50 4.98
C ALA A 9 -4.79 1.03 4.69
N ILE A 10 -4.50 1.36 3.42
CA ILE A 10 -3.20 1.94 3.04
C ILE A 10 -2.98 3.30 3.72
N LYS A 11 -4.01 4.15 3.81
CA LYS A 11 -3.91 5.45 4.49
C LYS A 11 -3.66 5.28 6.00
N GLU A 12 -4.38 4.36 6.65
CA GLU A 12 -4.17 4.03 8.06
C GLU A 12 -2.73 3.55 8.31
N ASP A 13 -2.19 2.68 7.45
CA ASP A 13 -0.80 2.24 7.56
C ASP A 13 0.20 3.39 7.31
N LEU A 14 -0.07 4.32 6.38
CA LEU A 14 0.83 5.45 6.16
C LEU A 14 0.96 6.37 7.39
N GLU A 15 -0.09 6.47 8.21
CA GLU A 15 -0.11 7.23 9.47
C GLU A 15 0.61 6.52 10.62
N ARG A 16 0.84 5.20 10.53
CA ARG A 16 1.52 4.42 11.58
C ARG A 16 2.98 4.81 11.73
N GLU A 17 3.42 5.16 12.93
CA GLU A 17 4.81 5.53 13.21
C GLU A 17 5.75 4.31 13.26
N ASP A 18 5.21 3.12 13.51
CA ASP A 18 5.96 1.85 13.61
C ASP A 18 6.39 1.26 12.25
N LEU A 19 5.90 1.81 11.13
CA LEU A 19 6.22 1.30 9.81
C LEU A 19 7.51 1.92 9.23
N PRO A 20 8.42 1.10 8.67
CA PRO A 20 9.61 1.58 7.98
C PRO A 20 9.26 2.56 6.85
N GLU A 21 10.11 3.59 6.67
CA GLU A 21 9.92 4.57 5.58
C GLU A 21 9.92 3.90 4.19
N SER A 22 10.71 2.84 4.01
CA SER A 22 10.73 2.01 2.80
C SER A 22 9.36 1.37 2.54
N TYR A 23 8.70 0.82 3.57
CA TYR A 23 7.36 0.26 3.48
C TYR A 23 6.34 1.33 3.09
N LYS A 24 6.39 2.50 3.75
CA LYS A 24 5.53 3.64 3.43
C LYS A 24 5.70 4.15 2.00
N LYS A 25 6.92 4.11 1.44
CA LYS A 25 7.16 4.47 0.03
C LYS A 25 6.44 3.53 -0.92
N VAL A 26 6.48 2.22 -0.67
CA VAL A 26 5.78 1.27 -1.53
C VAL A 26 4.26 1.43 -1.40
N LEU A 27 3.74 1.61 -0.19
CA LEU A 27 2.32 1.90 0.03
C LEU A 27 1.83 3.15 -0.74
N LYS A 28 2.64 4.22 -0.82
CA LYS A 28 2.31 5.39 -1.64
C LYS A 28 2.26 5.08 -3.14
N VAL A 29 3.16 4.21 -3.62
CA VAL A 29 3.14 3.75 -5.03
C VAL A 29 1.87 2.94 -5.30
N VAL A 30 1.52 2.01 -4.40
CA VAL A 30 0.29 1.21 -4.48
C VAL A 30 -0.94 2.13 -4.50
N LEU A 31 -0.98 3.15 -3.64
CA LEU A 31 -2.07 4.13 -3.61
C LEU A 31 -2.21 4.89 -4.93
N ASN A 32 -1.10 5.40 -5.49
CA ASN A 32 -1.11 6.11 -6.77
C ASN A 32 -1.60 5.23 -7.94
N LEU A 33 -1.24 3.95 -7.95
CA LEU A 33 -1.69 3.00 -8.96
C LEU A 33 -3.20 2.75 -8.86
N ILE A 34 -3.70 2.60 -7.63
CA ILE A 34 -5.15 2.46 -7.38
C ILE A 34 -5.91 3.71 -7.86
N GLU A 35 -5.42 4.91 -7.54
CA GLU A 35 -6.03 6.18 -7.98
C GLU A 35 -5.95 6.36 -9.51
N SER A 36 -4.93 5.79 -10.15
CA SER A 36 -4.78 5.79 -11.62
C SER A 36 -5.64 4.71 -12.31
N GLY A 37 -6.31 3.85 -11.54
CA GLY A 37 -7.13 2.74 -12.04
C GLY A 37 -6.37 1.46 -12.36
N ASP A 38 -5.06 1.40 -12.10
CA ASP A 38 -4.20 0.25 -12.37
C ASP A 38 -4.16 -0.70 -11.15
N LEU A 39 -5.30 -1.38 -10.93
CA LEU A 39 -5.51 -2.23 -9.77
C LEU A 39 -4.70 -3.53 -9.83
N ASP A 40 -4.40 -4.04 -11.02
CA ASP A 40 -3.61 -5.26 -11.21
C ASP A 40 -2.16 -5.05 -10.78
N THR A 41 -1.52 -3.98 -11.28
CA THR A 41 -0.16 -3.62 -10.87
C THR A 41 -0.10 -3.31 -9.38
N ALA A 42 -1.10 -2.60 -8.84
CA ALA A 42 -1.18 -2.30 -7.41
C ALA A 42 -1.18 -3.59 -6.57
N LYS A 43 -1.90 -4.63 -7.00
CA LYS A 43 -1.96 -5.93 -6.30
C LYS A 43 -0.64 -6.65 -6.37
N GLU A 44 0.00 -6.69 -7.54
CA GLU A 44 1.30 -7.35 -7.70
C GLU A 44 2.34 -6.72 -6.78
N ILE A 45 2.38 -5.39 -6.69
CA ILE A 45 3.33 -4.70 -5.80
C ILE A 45 3.00 -4.96 -4.33
N ALA A 46 1.72 -4.92 -3.95
CA ALA A 46 1.29 -5.18 -2.58
C ALA A 46 1.59 -6.61 -2.10
N ILE A 47 1.54 -7.61 -3.00
CA ILE A 47 1.86 -9.01 -2.68
C ILE A 47 3.38 -9.22 -2.58
N ASN A 48 4.15 -8.53 -3.42
CA ASN A 48 5.62 -8.61 -3.44
C ASN A 48 6.30 -7.71 -2.40
N LEU A 49 5.51 -7.00 -1.59
CA LEU A 49 6.03 -6.17 -0.52
C LEU A 49 6.74 -7.07 0.50
N PRO A 50 8.03 -6.79 0.82
CA PRO A 50 8.71 -7.58 1.83
C PRO A 50 7.92 -7.50 3.14
N PRO A 51 7.78 -8.62 3.88
CA PRO A 51 7.15 -8.59 5.18
C PRO A 51 7.87 -7.52 6.02
N ILE A 52 7.10 -6.80 6.84
CA ILE A 52 7.65 -5.89 7.83
C ILE A 52 8.46 -6.78 8.79
N LEU A 53 9.75 -6.91 8.53
CA LEU A 53 10.66 -7.71 9.35
C LEU A 53 10.73 -7.00 10.71
N GLU A 54 10.20 -7.68 11.74
CA GLU A 54 10.36 -7.36 13.16
C GLU A 54 11.83 -7.21 13.56
#